data_AF-A0A9Q9CBL0-F1
#
_entry.id   AF-A0A9Q9CBL0-F1
#
_cell.length_a   1.000
_cell.length_b   1.000
_cell.length_c   1.000
_cell.angle_alpha   90.00
_cell.angle_beta   90.00
_cell.angle_gamma   90.00
#
_symmetry.space_group_name_H-M   'P 1'
#
loop_
_entity.id
_entity.type
_entity.pdbx_description
1 polymer ?
#
loop_
_entity_poly.entity_id
_entity_poly.type
_entity_poly.pdbx_seq_one_letter_code
_entity_poly.pdbx_strand_id
1 'polypeptide(L)'
;MSIFSLLGLRKGATEEEVRTRYLRKLIKIHPDRNKGNSAEYTKLRDEYEKYIRGESFEGDPYLVCNRAKAESVICRCGGKYKIHQEIDGRVECEFCSCFIEIEELLGLTDATRKAH
;
A
#
# COMPACT_ATOMS: atom_id res chain seq x y z
N MET A 1 0.61 10.95 0.84
CA MET A 1 1.29 9.80 1.49
C MET A 1 0.21 8.82 1.86
N SER A 2 0.28 7.58 1.39
CA SER A 2 -0.74 6.58 1.71
C SER A 2 -0.72 6.20 3.20
N ILE A 3 -1.90 5.86 3.77
CA ILE A 3 -2.03 5.38 5.15
C ILE A 3 -1.12 4.18 5.44
N PHE A 4 -0.89 3.31 4.44
CA PHE A 4 0.02 2.16 4.58
C PHE A 4 1.46 2.60 4.87
N SER A 5 1.95 3.61 4.14
CA SER A 5 3.28 4.20 4.39
C SER A 5 3.38 4.88 5.76
N LEU A 6 2.32 5.55 6.21
CA LEU A 6 2.28 6.20 7.52
C LEU A 6 2.28 5.20 8.67
N LEU A 7 1.69 4.02 8.46
CA LEU A 7 1.62 2.95 9.47
C LEU A 7 2.80 1.97 9.42
N GLY A 8 3.70 2.12 8.44
CA GLY A 8 4.76 1.15 8.17
C GLY A 8 4.18 -0.23 7.83
N LEU A 9 3.08 -0.23 7.09
CA LEU A 9 2.37 -1.40 6.62
C LEU A 9 2.57 -1.58 5.12
N ARG A 10 2.50 -2.84 4.68
CA ARG A 10 2.48 -3.16 3.26
C ARG A 10 1.15 -2.71 2.66
N LYS A 11 1.14 -2.37 1.37
CA LYS A 11 -0.04 -1.85 0.64
C LYS A 11 -1.14 -2.91 0.38
N GLY A 12 -1.00 -4.11 0.96
CA GLY A 12 -2.00 -5.18 1.00
C GLY A 12 -2.34 -5.67 2.42
N ALA A 13 -2.01 -4.88 3.45
CA ALA A 13 -2.38 -5.19 4.83
C ALA A 13 -3.91 -5.26 4.97
N THR A 14 -4.40 -6.20 5.78
CA THR A 14 -5.83 -6.35 6.03
C THR A 14 -6.38 -5.12 6.76
N GLU A 15 -7.67 -4.83 6.61
CA GLU A 15 -8.33 -3.73 7.32
C GLU A 15 -8.11 -3.82 8.84
N GLU A 16 -8.11 -5.03 9.38
CA GLU A 16 -7.84 -5.32 10.79
C GLU A 16 -6.41 -4.93 11.20
N GLU A 17 -5.43 -5.21 10.34
CA GLU A 17 -4.03 -4.86 10.57
C GLU A 17 -3.82 -3.34 10.49
N VAL A 18 -4.44 -2.68 9.50
CA VAL A 18 -4.45 -1.22 9.36
C VAL A 18 -5.04 -0.57 10.62
N ARG A 19 -6.21 -1.02 11.06
CA ARG A 19 -6.87 -0.53 12.28
C ARG A 19 -6.01 -0.74 13.52
N THR A 20 -5.42 -1.91 13.67
CA THR A 20 -4.60 -2.24 14.84
C THR A 20 -3.35 -1.35 14.92
N ARG A 21 -2.64 -1.17 13.81
CA ARG A 21 -1.46 -0.29 13.76
C ARG A 21 -1.84 1.17 13.95
N TYR A 22 -2.96 1.60 13.35
CA TYR A 22 -3.50 2.94 13.53
C TYR A 22 -3.72 3.25 15.01
N LEU A 23 -4.47 2.41 15.75
CA LEU A 23 -4.76 2.62 17.17
C LEU A 23 -3.46 2.68 18.01
N ARG A 24 -2.51 1.77 17.76
CA ARG A 24 -1.22 1.77 18.45
C ARG A 24 -0.43 3.04 18.21
N LYS A 25 -0.40 3.54 16.97
CA LYS A 25 0.33 4.75 16.62
C LYS A 25 -0.38 6.00 17.15
N LEU A 26 -1.70 6.04 17.06
CA LEU A 26 -2.55 7.11 17.58
C LEU A 26 -2.33 7.35 19.08
N ILE A 27 -2.30 6.26 19.88
CA ILE A 27 -2.06 6.33 21.32
C ILE A 27 -0.65 6.88 21.64
N LYS A 28 0.37 6.50 20.84
CA LYS A 28 1.75 6.96 21.03
C LYS A 28 1.95 8.45 20.72
N ILE A 29 1.26 8.94 19.71
CA ILE A 29 1.41 10.33 19.24
C ILE A 29 0.34 11.27 19.80
N HIS A 30 -0.56 10.77 20.66
CA HIS A 30 -1.65 11.57 21.21
C HIS A 30 -1.10 12.80 21.96
N PRO A 31 -1.59 14.01 21.66
CA PRO A 31 -1.02 15.25 22.19
C PRO A 31 -1.09 15.36 23.73
N ASP A 32 -2.06 14.70 24.36
CA ASP A 32 -2.19 14.62 25.82
C ASP A 32 -1.06 13.80 26.48
N ARG A 33 -0.55 12.78 25.77
CA ARG A 33 0.51 11.90 26.26
C ARG A 33 1.89 12.34 25.82
N ASN A 34 1.98 13.01 24.68
CA ASN A 34 3.23 13.47 24.11
C ASN A 34 3.07 14.90 23.58
N LYS A 35 3.48 15.88 24.40
CA LYS A 35 3.44 17.31 24.07
C LYS A 35 4.43 17.61 22.96
N GLY A 36 4.01 17.48 21.70
CA GLY A 36 4.85 17.79 20.54
C GLY A 36 4.36 17.25 19.20
N ASN A 37 3.55 16.18 19.18
CA ASN A 37 3.17 15.51 17.93
C ASN A 37 1.74 15.81 17.45
N SER A 38 1.18 16.98 17.76
CA SER A 38 -0.19 17.36 17.35
C SER A 38 -0.37 17.36 15.82
N ALA A 39 0.65 17.78 15.07
CA ALA A 39 0.66 17.74 13.61
C ALA A 39 0.67 16.31 13.06
N GLU A 40 1.49 15.42 13.64
CA GLU A 40 1.56 14.01 13.25
C GLU A 40 0.26 13.28 13.59
N TYR A 41 -0.34 13.59 14.75
CA TYR A 41 -1.64 13.10 15.18
C TYR A 41 -2.75 13.45 14.19
N THR A 42 -2.84 14.75 13.85
CA THR A 42 -3.84 15.26 12.91
C THR A 42 -3.69 14.60 11.55
N LYS A 43 -2.45 14.53 11.02
CA LYS A 43 -2.15 13.90 9.74
C LYS A 43 -2.50 12.41 9.72
N LEU A 44 -2.19 11.66 10.78
CA LEU A 44 -2.51 10.23 10.87
C LEU A 44 -4.02 10.00 10.89
N ARG A 45 -4.76 10.82 11.64
CA ARG A 45 -6.22 10.74 11.74
C ARG A 45 -6.87 11.04 10.39
N ASP A 46 -6.49 12.12 9.74
CA ASP A 46 -7.10 12.58 8.49
C ASP A 46 -6.88 11.56 7.36
N GLU A 47 -5.69 10.96 7.26
CA GLU A 47 -5.43 9.91 6.26
C GLU A 47 -6.16 8.59 6.58
N TYR A 48 -6.34 8.24 7.85
CA TYR A 48 -7.15 7.08 8.23
C TYR A 48 -8.64 7.30 7.92
N GLU A 49 -9.14 8.53 8.09
CA GLU A 49 -10.52 8.87 7.76
C GLU A 49 -10.79 8.75 6.25
N LYS A 50 -9.86 9.24 5.40
CA LYS A 50 -9.93 9.05 3.95
C LYS A 50 -9.95 7.58 3.55
N TYR A 51 -9.10 6.76 4.20
CA TYR A 51 -9.08 5.31 3.99
C TYR A 51 -10.43 4.65 4.30
N ILE A 52 -11.04 4.99 5.44
CA ILE A 52 -12.36 4.43 5.84
C ILE A 52 -13.47 4.89 4.91
N ARG A 53 -13.42 6.11 4.39
CA ARG A 53 -14.40 6.64 3.43
C ARG A 53 -14.31 5.97 2.06
N GLY A 54 -13.29 5.14 1.81
CA GLY A 54 -13.07 4.56 0.49
C GLY A 54 -12.74 5.64 -0.55
N GLU A 55 -12.23 6.80 -0.11
CA GLU A 55 -11.61 7.78 -0.98
C GLU A 55 -10.32 7.14 -1.49
N SER A 56 -10.52 6.30 -2.50
CA SER A 56 -9.50 5.57 -3.22
C SER A 56 -8.46 6.57 -3.65
N PHE A 57 -7.19 6.26 -3.41
CA PHE A 57 -6.09 6.94 -4.11
C PHE A 57 -6.24 6.63 -5.61
N GLU A 58 -7.13 7.34 -6.31
CA GLU A 58 -7.21 7.33 -7.78
C GLU A 58 -5.88 7.81 -8.39
N GLY A 59 -5.02 8.45 -7.59
CA GLY A 59 -3.81 9.11 -8.03
C GLY A 59 -2.48 8.38 -7.80
N ASP A 60 -2.43 7.13 -7.32
CA ASP A 60 -1.13 6.45 -7.25
C ASP A 60 -0.68 6.04 -8.66
N PRO A 61 0.43 6.58 -9.21
CA PRO A 61 0.88 6.33 -10.59
C PRO A 61 1.54 4.95 -10.73
N TYR A 62 1.22 4.01 -9.84
CA TYR A 62 1.85 2.70 -9.83
C TYR A 62 0.93 1.57 -9.38
N LEU A 63 1.32 0.36 -9.78
CA LEU A 63 0.70 -0.90 -9.40
C LEU A 63 1.67 -1.69 -8.52
N VAL A 64 1.18 -2.57 -7.66
CA VAL A 64 2.03 -3.49 -6.88
C VAL A 64 1.69 -4.92 -7.30
N CYS A 65 2.70 -5.73 -7.60
CA CYS A 65 2.53 -7.14 -7.94
C CYS A 65 3.49 -8.04 -7.16
N ASN A 66 3.04 -9.28 -6.91
CA ASN A 66 3.83 -10.28 -6.21
C ASN A 66 4.77 -11.01 -7.18
N ARG A 67 6.08 -10.99 -6.91
CA ARG A 67 7.09 -11.70 -7.71
C ARG A 67 6.80 -13.21 -7.82
N ALA A 68 6.32 -13.83 -6.75
CA ALA A 68 6.09 -15.28 -6.69
C ALA A 68 4.87 -15.76 -7.49
N LYS A 69 3.98 -14.86 -7.94
CA LYS A 69 2.69 -15.22 -8.56
C LYS A 69 2.52 -14.69 -9.99
N ALA A 70 3.55 -14.09 -10.59
CA ALA A 70 3.41 -13.47 -11.90
C ALA A 70 4.68 -13.64 -12.77
N GLU A 71 4.49 -14.09 -14.01
CA GLU A 71 5.55 -14.11 -15.04
C GLU A 71 5.57 -12.79 -15.85
N SER A 72 4.43 -12.09 -15.87
CA SER A 72 4.23 -10.82 -16.55
C SER A 72 3.25 -9.93 -15.80
N VAL A 73 3.35 -8.62 -16.03
CA VAL A 73 2.55 -7.58 -15.40
C VAL A 73 1.98 -6.65 -16.47
N ILE A 74 0.80 -6.10 -16.20
CA ILE A 74 0.09 -5.20 -17.11
C ILE A 74 -0.06 -3.85 -16.41
N CYS A 75 0.42 -2.78 -17.04
CA CYS A 75 0.24 -1.42 -16.58
C CYS A 75 -1.22 -0.94 -16.81
N ARG A 76 -1.65 0.09 -16.10
CA ARG A 76 -3.01 0.66 -16.24
C ARG A 76 -3.32 1.16 -17.65
N CYS A 77 -2.29 1.53 -18.43
CA CYS A 77 -2.43 1.92 -19.83
C CYS A 77 -2.55 0.72 -20.80
N GLY A 78 -2.41 -0.52 -20.31
CA GLY A 78 -2.42 -1.74 -21.12
C GLY A 78 -1.04 -2.25 -21.56
N GLY A 79 0.05 -1.52 -21.27
CA GLY A 79 1.42 -1.98 -21.53
C GLY A 79 1.77 -3.26 -20.77
N LYS A 80 2.37 -4.24 -21.44
CA LYS A 80 2.70 -5.55 -20.86
C LYS A 80 4.21 -5.71 -20.71
N TYR A 81 4.64 -6.13 -19.53
CA TYR A 81 6.06 -6.25 -19.19
C TYR A 81 6.32 -7.61 -18.54
N LYS A 82 7.51 -8.16 -18.76
CA LYS A 82 7.92 -9.42 -18.10
C LYS A 82 8.60 -9.07 -16.77
N ILE A 83 8.35 -9.83 -15.71
CA ILE A 83 8.87 -9.51 -14.37
C ILE A 83 10.40 -9.43 -14.33
N HIS A 84 11.11 -10.26 -15.11
CA HIS A 84 12.57 -10.22 -15.19
C HIS A 84 13.14 -8.93 -15.80
N GLN A 85 12.30 -8.05 -16.37
CA GLN A 85 12.70 -6.72 -16.84
C GLN A 85 12.72 -5.70 -15.69
N GLU A 86 12.50 -6.13 -14.45
CA GLU A 86 12.58 -5.28 -13.28
C GLU A 86 14.00 -4.77 -13.02
N ILE A 87 14.08 -3.54 -12.54
CA ILE A 87 15.29 -2.93 -12.02
C ILE A 87 14.96 -2.48 -10.60
N ASP A 88 15.72 -2.96 -9.61
CA ASP A 88 15.52 -2.67 -8.18
C ASP A 88 14.08 -2.89 -7.66
N GLY A 89 13.40 -3.94 -8.15
CA GLY A 89 12.02 -4.25 -7.74
C GLY A 89 10.97 -3.34 -8.38
N ARG A 90 11.29 -2.69 -9.51
CA ARG A 90 10.38 -1.81 -10.23
C ARG A 90 10.42 -2.08 -11.74
N VAL A 91 9.26 -2.03 -12.38
CA VAL A 91 9.09 -2.02 -13.84
C VAL A 91 8.49 -0.69 -14.24
N GLU A 92 9.21 0.07 -15.07
CA GLU A 92 8.70 1.35 -15.57
C GLU A 92 7.88 1.15 -16.84
N CYS A 93 6.74 1.84 -16.92
CA CYS A 93 5.93 1.83 -18.11
C CYS A 93 6.39 2.92 -19.09
N GLU A 94 6.89 2.49 -20.24
CA GLU A 94 7.33 3.35 -21.35
C GLU A 94 6.21 4.20 -21.98
N PHE A 95 4.94 3.88 -21.71
CA PHE A 95 3.78 4.51 -22.39
C PHE A 95 3.05 5.57 -21.57
N CYS A 96 3.12 5.51 -20.24
CA CYS A 96 2.27 6.37 -19.40
C CYS A 96 2.98 6.95 -18.17
N SER A 97 4.31 6.88 -18.14
CA SER A 97 5.15 7.36 -17.01
C SER A 97 4.77 6.78 -15.64
N CYS A 98 3.94 5.71 -15.64
CA CYS A 98 3.60 4.93 -14.46
C CYS A 98 4.66 3.86 -14.23
N PHE A 99 4.66 3.25 -13.05
CA PHE A 99 5.56 2.14 -12.75
C PHE A 99 4.83 1.03 -12.00
N ILE A 100 5.46 -0.13 -11.89
CA ILE A 100 4.92 -1.30 -11.20
C ILE A 100 5.96 -1.72 -10.18
N GLU A 101 5.63 -1.67 -8.90
CA GLU A 101 6.46 -2.18 -7.81
C GLU A 101 6.27 -3.71 -7.72
N ILE A 102 7.39 -4.44 -7.70
CA ILE A 102 7.44 -5.88 -7.54
C ILE A 102 7.93 -6.19 -6.13
N GLU A 103 7.07 -6.79 -5.32
CA GLU A 103 7.40 -7.17 -3.95
C GLU A 103 7.49 -8.71 -3.81
N GLU A 104 8.47 -9.17 -3.05
CA GLU A 104 8.50 -10.54 -2.51
C GLU A 104 7.56 -10.63 -1.31
N LEU A 105 6.31 -10.97 -1.61
CA LEU A 105 5.35 -11.39 -0.62
C LEU A 105 5.64 -12.86 -0.29
N LEU A 106 6.58 -13.10 0.63
CA LEU A 106 6.71 -14.38 1.32
C LEU A 106 5.33 -14.75 1.88
N GLY A 107 4.81 -15.88 1.41
CA GLY A 107 3.41 -16.25 1.55
C GLY A 107 2.91 -16.16 2.99
N LEU A 108 2.10 -15.14 3.27
CA LEU A 108 0.96 -15.33 4.15
C LEU A 108 -0.06 -16.10 3.30
N THR A 109 -0.18 -17.37 3.66
CA THR A 109 -1.06 -18.40 3.12
C THR A 109 -2.38 -17.88 2.55
N ASP A 110 -2.78 -18.49 1.44
CA ASP A 110 -4.12 -18.45 0.85
C ASP A 110 -5.24 -18.48 1.91
N ALA A 111 -5.90 -17.35 2.10
CA ALA A 111 -7.29 -17.25 2.53
C ALA A 111 -7.87 -16.14 1.65
N THR A 112 -8.57 -16.40 0.55
CA THR A 112 -9.68 -17.33 0.38
C THR A 112 -9.86 -17.63 -1.11
N ARG A 113 -9.82 -18.93 -1.46
CA ARG A 113 -10.60 -19.45 -2.58
C ARG A 113 -12.09 -19.37 -2.19
N LYS A 114 -12.91 -18.71 -3.00
CA LYS A 114 -14.30 -19.13 -3.28
C LYS A 114 -14.32 -19.34 -4.80
N ALA A 115 -14.60 -20.48 -5.45
CA ALA A 115 -15.38 -21.67 -5.08
C ALA A 115 -16.66 -21.25 -4.34
N HIS A 116 -17.72 -20.83 -5.03
CA HIS A 116 -18.54 -21.64 -5.93
C HIS A 116 -19.49 -20.73 -6.71
#